data_AF-A0A8H5NYJ4-F1
#
_entry.id   AF-A0A8H5NYJ4-F1
#
_cell.length_a   1.000
_cell.length_b   1.000
_cell.length_c   1.000
_cell.angle_alpha   90.00
_cell.angle_beta   90.00
_cell.angle_gamma   90.00
#
_symmetry.space_group_name_H-M   'P 1'
#
loop_
_entity.id
_entity.type
_entity.pdbx_description
1 polymer ?
#
loop_
_entity_poly.entity_id
_entity_poly.type
_entity_poly.pdbx_seq_one_letter_code
_entity_poly.pdbx_strand_id
1 'polypeptide(L)'
;MATSPPIPILTISLAQHLHGHSIRKTLKEQWSKTRVPASTSSRFANIGFDLDAQGTNLSELESRLRERQWGGIIVGWCSRGNIEFTELFEAVVGVCVDYSVETKKGDISQTEPKLIFCRGPDDLVNATLRLQSQSPHYSRLEPVRLP
;
A
#
# COMPACT_ATOMS: atom_id res chain seq x y z
N MET A 1 17.46 -17.79 14.22
CA MET A 1 16.37 -16.84 14.52
C MET A 1 15.41 -16.89 13.35
N ALA A 2 14.16 -17.31 13.54
CA ALA A 2 13.18 -17.29 12.47
C ALA A 2 12.84 -15.82 12.15
N THR A 3 13.34 -15.32 11.02
CA THR A 3 12.91 -14.02 10.49
C THR A 3 11.43 -14.15 10.14
N SER A 4 10.56 -13.40 10.82
CA SER A 4 9.16 -13.30 10.43
C SER A 4 9.07 -12.91 8.94
N PRO A 5 8.13 -13.48 8.18
CA PRO A 5 7.99 -13.15 6.77
C PRO A 5 7.76 -11.64 6.61
N PRO A 6 8.30 -11.00 5.54
CA PRO A 6 8.10 -9.58 5.30
C PRO A 6 6.60 -9.24 5.18
N ILE A 7 6.20 -8.10 5.74
CA ILE A 7 4.82 -7.64 5.74
C ILE A 7 4.45 -7.22 4.30
N PRO A 8 3.45 -7.85 3.66
CA PRO A 8 3.06 -7.52 2.30
C PRO A 8 2.25 -6.22 2.28
N ILE A 9 2.71 -5.24 1.50
CA ILE A 9 2.07 -3.93 1.32
C ILE A 9 1.69 -3.77 -0.15
N LEU A 10 0.43 -3.50 -0.44
CA LEU A 10 -0.04 -3.16 -1.79
C LEU A 10 -0.09 -1.65 -1.95
N THR A 11 0.53 -1.10 -3.00
CA THR A 11 0.42 0.31 -3.36
C THR A 11 -0.27 0.46 -4.70
N ILE A 12 -1.43 1.14 -4.71
CA ILE A 12 -2.27 1.37 -5.89
C ILE A 12 -2.09 2.83 -6.31
N SER A 13 -1.81 3.06 -7.60
CA SER A 13 -1.41 4.39 -8.08
C SER A 13 -1.76 4.63 -9.54
N LEU A 14 -2.09 5.88 -9.88
CA LEU A 14 -2.20 6.39 -11.26
C LEU A 14 -0.86 6.94 -11.82
N ALA A 15 0.27 6.71 -11.15
CA ALA A 15 1.56 7.29 -11.51
C ALA A 15 1.99 6.99 -12.96
N GLN A 16 1.66 5.80 -13.47
CA GLN A 16 1.96 5.46 -14.86
C GLN A 16 1.23 6.36 -15.84
N HIS A 17 -0.04 6.67 -15.56
CA HIS A 17 -0.83 7.55 -16.40
C HIS A 17 -0.40 9.02 -16.29
N LEU A 18 -0.21 9.54 -15.06
CA LEU A 18 0.05 10.97 -14.85
C LEU A 18 1.51 11.40 -14.97
N HIS A 19 2.44 10.48 -14.77
CA HIS A 19 3.88 10.79 -14.74
C HIS A 19 4.70 9.91 -15.69
N GLY A 20 4.05 9.01 -16.43
CA GLY A 20 4.71 8.18 -17.44
C GLY A 20 5.60 7.06 -16.87
N HIS A 21 5.52 6.79 -15.56
CA HIS A 21 6.30 5.73 -14.93
C HIS A 21 5.50 4.91 -13.91
N SER A 22 5.74 3.59 -13.91
CA SER A 22 5.06 2.65 -13.03
C SER A 22 5.35 2.91 -11.55
N ILE A 23 4.35 2.69 -10.67
CA ILE A 23 4.53 2.66 -9.21
C ILE A 23 5.64 1.69 -8.80
N ARG A 24 5.84 0.59 -9.55
CA ARG A 24 6.88 -0.40 -9.25
C ARG A 24 8.29 0.21 -9.34
N LYS A 25 8.51 1.08 -10.33
CA LYS A 25 9.78 1.80 -10.49
C LYS A 25 10.01 2.72 -9.29
N THR A 26 9.00 3.48 -8.89
CA THR A 26 9.10 4.40 -7.76
C THR A 26 9.28 3.69 -6.43
N LEU A 27 8.57 2.58 -6.20
CA LEU A 27 8.79 1.76 -5.01
C LEU A 27 10.24 1.30 -4.94
N LYS A 28 10.82 0.83 -6.04
CA LYS A 28 12.23 0.42 -6.09
C LYS A 28 13.19 1.57 -5.76
N GLU A 29 12.92 2.77 -6.25
CA GLU A 29 13.73 3.96 -5.99
C GLU A 29 13.63 4.42 -4.53
N GLN A 30 12.40 4.56 -4.01
CA GLN A 30 12.12 5.06 -2.67
C GLN A 30 12.57 4.06 -1.58
N TRP A 31 12.50 2.74 -1.85
CA TRP A 31 12.97 1.69 -0.95
C TRP A 31 14.42 1.25 -1.20
N SER A 32 15.19 2.01 -1.98
CA SER A 32 16.61 1.73 -2.21
C SER A 32 17.42 1.80 -0.91
N LYS A 33 18.53 1.05 -0.85
CA LYS A 33 19.42 0.99 0.34
C LYS A 33 20.05 2.34 0.69
N THR A 34 20.11 3.27 -0.26
CA THR A 34 20.61 4.64 -0.04
C THR A 34 19.60 5.53 0.64
N ARG A 35 18.30 5.18 0.58
CA ARG A 35 17.19 5.93 1.22
C ARG A 35 16.68 5.25 2.48
N VAL A 36 16.65 3.93 2.51
CA VAL A 36 16.08 3.14 3.62
C VAL A 36 17.08 2.08 4.09
N PRO A 37 17.45 2.08 5.38
CA PRO A 37 18.31 1.05 5.95
C PRO A 37 17.76 -0.37 5.73
N ALA A 38 18.65 -1.34 5.53
CA ALA A 38 18.28 -2.74 5.28
C ALA A 38 17.46 -3.35 6.42
N SER A 39 17.75 -2.97 7.67
CA SER A 39 16.99 -3.37 8.86
C SER A 39 15.51 -2.96 8.79
N THR A 40 15.20 -1.86 8.12
CA THR A 40 13.83 -1.38 7.91
C THR A 40 13.22 -2.00 6.65
N SER A 41 13.93 -1.98 5.52
CA SER A 41 13.38 -2.44 4.24
C SER A 41 13.09 -3.93 4.18
N SER A 42 13.90 -4.77 4.84
CA SER A 42 13.68 -6.22 4.95
C SER A 42 12.37 -6.61 5.67
N ARG A 43 11.75 -5.68 6.41
CA ARG A 43 10.50 -5.93 7.13
C ARG A 43 9.27 -5.89 6.23
N PHE A 44 9.39 -5.38 5.00
CA PHE A 44 8.26 -5.13 4.11
C PHE A 44 8.49 -5.75 2.73
N ALA A 45 7.43 -6.34 2.18
CA ALA A 45 7.34 -6.69 0.76
C ALA A 45 6.41 -5.67 0.08
N ASN A 46 7.00 -4.65 -0.56
CA ASN A 46 6.23 -3.61 -1.25
C ASN A 46 5.87 -4.04 -2.68
N ILE A 47 4.58 -4.10 -2.98
CA ILE A 47 4.04 -4.48 -4.30
C ILE A 47 3.27 -3.30 -4.89
N GLY A 48 3.60 -2.95 -6.13
CA GLY A 48 2.93 -1.89 -6.87
C GLY A 48 1.84 -2.43 -7.80
N PHE A 49 0.71 -1.74 -7.85
CA PHE A 49 -0.37 -1.90 -8.81
C PHE A 49 -0.58 -0.59 -9.56
N ASP A 50 -0.33 -0.62 -10.87
CA ASP A 50 -0.57 0.52 -11.75
C ASP A 50 -2.04 0.51 -12.15
N LEU A 51 -2.79 1.50 -11.66
CA LEU A 51 -4.19 1.69 -11.98
C LEU A 51 -4.31 2.30 -13.38
N ASP A 52 -5.24 1.78 -14.18
CA ASP A 52 -5.60 2.38 -15.45
C ASP A 52 -6.54 3.57 -15.24
N ALA A 53 -6.34 4.65 -16.01
CA ALA A 53 -7.11 5.88 -15.87
C ALA A 53 -8.58 5.75 -16.26
N GLN A 54 -8.93 4.72 -17.03
CA GLN A 54 -10.32 4.39 -17.37
C GLN A 54 -10.91 3.34 -16.40
N GLY A 55 -10.15 2.90 -15.39
CA GLY A 55 -10.58 1.89 -14.43
C GLY A 55 -10.77 0.50 -15.03
N THR A 56 -10.22 0.25 -16.23
CA THR A 56 -10.42 -1.02 -16.96
C THR A 56 -9.86 -2.24 -16.24
N ASN A 57 -8.91 -2.03 -15.32
CA ASN A 57 -8.26 -3.08 -14.54
C ASN A 57 -8.74 -3.19 -13.08
N LEU A 58 -9.94 -2.68 -12.75
CA LEU A 58 -10.52 -2.85 -11.40
C LEU A 58 -10.75 -4.32 -11.03
N SER A 59 -11.15 -5.17 -11.98
CA SER A 59 -11.30 -6.62 -11.75
C SER A 59 -9.96 -7.32 -11.48
N GLU A 60 -8.88 -6.82 -12.09
CA GLU A 60 -7.51 -7.27 -11.78
C GLU A 60 -7.11 -6.86 -10.37
N LEU A 61 -7.47 -5.64 -9.95
CA LEU A 61 -7.25 -5.17 -8.58
C LEU A 61 -7.97 -6.06 -7.55
N GLU A 62 -9.24 -6.38 -7.77
CA GLU A 62 -10.00 -7.31 -6.91
C GLU A 62 -9.31 -8.67 -6.82
N SER A 63 -8.90 -9.22 -7.96
CA SER A 63 -8.17 -10.48 -8.02
C SER A 63 -6.89 -10.41 -7.19
N ARG A 64 -6.15 -9.30 -7.33
CA ARG A 64 -4.89 -9.05 -6.61
C ARG A 64 -5.08 -8.95 -5.11
N LEU A 65 -6.17 -8.35 -4.66
CA LEU A 65 -6.54 -8.27 -3.25
C LEU A 65 -6.81 -9.67 -2.67
N ARG A 66 -7.48 -10.55 -3.43
CA ARG A 66 -7.80 -11.92 -3.01
C ARG A 66 -6.62 -12.90 -3.05
N GLU A 67 -5.53 -12.59 -3.77
CA GLU A 67 -4.36 -13.49 -3.89
C GLU A 67 -3.65 -13.79 -2.57
N ARG A 68 -3.71 -12.90 -1.58
CA ARG A 68 -3.00 -13.04 -0.31
C ARG A 68 -3.60 -12.16 0.77
N GLN A 69 -3.20 -12.40 2.02
CA GLN A 69 -3.43 -11.45 3.10
C GLN A 69 -2.45 -10.28 2.99
N TRP A 70 -2.98 -9.07 3.06
CA TRP A 70 -2.20 -7.83 3.04
C TRP A 70 -2.01 -7.31 4.46
N GLY A 71 -0.79 -6.87 4.78
CA GLY A 71 -0.54 -6.13 6.03
C GLY A 71 -0.99 -4.68 5.95
N GLY A 72 -1.16 -4.17 4.73
CA GLY A 72 -1.77 -2.88 4.47
C GLY A 72 -1.84 -2.54 2.98
N ILE A 73 -2.69 -1.58 2.67
CA ILE A 73 -2.99 -1.09 1.34
C ILE A 73 -2.75 0.43 1.35
N ILE A 74 -1.99 0.91 0.38
CA ILE A 74 -1.73 2.33 0.16
C ILE A 74 -2.45 2.73 -1.13
N VAL A 75 -3.35 3.69 -1.03
CA VAL A 75 -4.06 4.30 -2.16
C VAL A 75 -3.64 5.76 -2.29
N GLY A 76 -3.70 6.32 -3.49
CA GLY A 76 -3.79 7.79 -3.61
C GLY A 76 -2.56 8.49 -4.15
N TRP A 77 -1.50 7.77 -4.53
CA TRP A 77 -0.54 8.44 -5.40
C TRP A 77 -1.22 8.68 -6.76
N CYS A 78 -1.34 9.97 -7.13
CA CYS A 78 -1.90 10.48 -8.40
C CYS A 78 -3.43 10.50 -8.53
N SER A 79 -4.20 9.84 -7.66
CA SER A 79 -5.68 9.92 -7.71
C SER A 79 -6.27 10.96 -6.75
N ARG A 80 -5.61 11.27 -5.63
CA ARG A 80 -6.08 12.29 -4.67
C ARG A 80 -5.52 13.67 -5.04
N GLY A 81 -6.38 14.56 -5.54
CA GLY A 81 -6.03 15.94 -5.92
C GLY A 81 -6.26 16.28 -7.39
N ASN A 82 -6.64 15.30 -8.20
CA ASN A 82 -7.06 15.49 -9.59
C ASN A 82 -8.56 15.25 -9.66
N ILE A 83 -9.35 16.32 -9.84
CA ILE A 83 -10.82 16.26 -9.80
C ILE A 83 -11.38 15.25 -10.82
N GLU A 84 -10.72 15.12 -11.96
CA GLU A 84 -11.06 14.21 -13.06
C GLU A 84 -11.01 12.73 -12.68
N PHE A 85 -10.29 12.35 -11.62
CA PHE A 85 -10.17 10.96 -11.17
C PHE A 85 -10.89 10.69 -9.84
N THR A 86 -11.80 11.58 -9.42
CA THR A 86 -12.54 11.42 -8.16
C THR A 86 -13.39 10.16 -8.17
N GLU A 87 -14.17 9.93 -9.23
CA GLU A 87 -15.02 8.73 -9.35
C GLU A 87 -14.18 7.44 -9.36
N LEU A 88 -13.05 7.45 -10.08
CA LEU A 88 -12.12 6.32 -10.10
C LEU A 88 -11.48 6.09 -8.73
N PHE A 89 -11.12 7.15 -8.02
CA PHE A 89 -10.61 7.06 -6.65
C PHE A 89 -11.65 6.43 -5.72
N GLU A 90 -12.91 6.87 -5.79
CA GLU A 90 -14.01 6.33 -5.00
C GLU A 90 -14.25 4.85 -5.30
N ALA A 91 -14.24 4.46 -6.58
CA ALA A 91 -14.36 3.07 -7.00
C ALA A 91 -13.23 2.18 -6.44
N VAL A 92 -11.98 2.64 -6.53
CA VAL A 92 -10.81 1.92 -5.96
C VAL A 92 -10.92 1.79 -4.45
N VAL A 93 -11.31 2.86 -3.76
CA VAL A 93 -11.52 2.83 -2.31
C VAL A 93 -12.63 1.85 -1.95
N GLY A 94 -13.74 1.85 -2.70
CA GLY A 94 -14.83 0.89 -2.56
C GLY A 94 -14.33 -0.55 -2.62
N VAL A 95 -13.61 -0.91 -3.69
CA VAL A 95 -12.99 -2.25 -3.85
C VAL A 95 -12.10 -2.62 -2.66
N CYS A 96 -11.27 -1.70 -2.18
CA CYS A 96 -10.38 -1.96 -1.04
C CYS A 96 -11.14 -2.13 0.29
N VAL A 97 -12.19 -1.33 0.51
CA VAL A 97 -13.04 -1.40 1.71
C VAL A 97 -13.85 -2.69 1.70
N ASP A 98 -14.46 -3.05 0.58
CA ASP A 98 -15.23 -4.29 0.44
C ASP A 98 -14.36 -5.51 0.75
N TYR A 99 -13.15 -5.56 0.19
CA TYR A 99 -12.16 -6.58 0.55
C TYR A 99 -11.83 -6.61 2.05
N SER A 100 -11.65 -5.45 2.67
CA SER A 100 -11.34 -5.33 4.11
C SER A 100 -12.50 -5.83 4.99
N VAL A 101 -13.74 -5.58 4.58
CA VAL A 101 -14.95 -6.04 5.26
C VAL A 101 -15.16 -7.54 5.05
N GLU A 102 -14.97 -8.05 3.83
CA GLU A 102 -15.08 -9.49 3.51
C GLU A 102 -14.08 -10.33 4.30
N THR A 103 -12.82 -9.89 4.36
CA THR A 103 -11.76 -10.59 5.10
C THR A 103 -12.08 -10.70 6.60
N LYS A 104 -12.70 -9.67 7.19
CA LYS A 104 -13.15 -9.68 8.58
C LYS A 104 -14.35 -10.59 8.85
N LYS A 105 -15.29 -10.69 7.91
CA LYS A 105 -16.48 -11.57 8.03
C LYS A 105 -16.11 -13.06 7.94
N GLY A 106 -15.06 -13.39 7.20
CA GLY A 106 -14.63 -14.77 6.99
C GLY A 106 -13.90 -15.38 8.19
N ASP A 107 -13.19 -14.58 8.99
CA ASP A 107 -12.37 -15.07 10.10
C ASP A 107 -12.00 -13.94 11.07
N ILE A 108 -12.48 -14.03 12.31
CA ILE A 108 -12.23 -13.03 13.38
C ILE A 108 -10.75 -12.97 13.79
N SER A 109 -9.97 -13.99 13.44
CA SER A 109 -8.52 -14.03 13.69
C SER A 109 -7.71 -13.29 12.63
N GLN A 110 -8.32 -12.97 11.47
CA GLN A 110 -7.65 -12.23 10.41
C GLN A 110 -7.66 -10.73 10.71
N THR A 111 -6.47 -10.14 10.63
CA THR A 111 -6.32 -8.70 10.81
C THR A 111 -6.74 -7.98 9.53
N GLU A 112 -7.71 -7.08 9.67
CA GLU A 112 -8.16 -6.21 8.59
C GLU A 112 -6.96 -5.42 8.01
N PRO A 113 -6.73 -5.47 6.68
CA PRO A 113 -5.66 -4.72 6.05
C PRO A 113 -5.95 -3.23 6.19
N LYS A 114 -4.99 -2.47 6.70
CA LYS A 114 -5.17 -1.03 6.85
C LYS A 114 -5.08 -0.31 5.52
N LEU A 115 -6.03 0.59 5.29
CA LEU A 115 -6.01 1.51 4.17
C LEU A 115 -5.35 2.83 4.57
N ILE A 116 -4.27 3.21 3.89
CA ILE A 116 -3.60 4.52 4.07
C ILE A 116 -3.57 5.29 2.76
N PHE A 117 -3.75 6.61 2.85
CA PHE A 117 -3.62 7.51 1.72
C PHE A 117 -2.22 8.13 1.68
N CYS A 118 -1.57 8.03 0.53
CA CYS A 118 -0.27 8.66 0.26
C CYS A 118 -0.45 9.93 -0.57
N ARG A 119 0.34 10.97 -0.27
CA ARG A 119 0.27 12.26 -0.99
C ARG A 119 1.16 12.34 -2.23
N GLY A 120 2.16 11.47 -2.35
CA GLY A 120 3.18 11.56 -3.40
C GLY A 120 4.30 10.54 -3.23
N PRO A 121 5.28 10.49 -4.15
CA PRO A 121 6.34 9.47 -4.13
C PRO A 121 7.20 9.54 -2.86
N ASP A 122 7.46 10.74 -2.35
CA ASP A 122 8.32 10.95 -1.18
C ASP A 122 7.65 10.57 0.16
N ASP A 123 6.32 10.45 0.18
CA ASP A 123 5.58 9.99 1.37
C ASP A 123 5.40 8.46 1.39
N LEU A 124 5.78 7.73 0.33
CA LEU A 124 5.55 6.28 0.24
C LEU A 124 6.18 5.50 1.41
N VAL A 125 7.43 5.80 1.77
CA VAL A 125 8.11 5.13 2.89
C VAL A 125 7.41 5.45 4.20
N ASN A 126 7.09 6.72 4.44
CA ASN A 126 6.44 7.16 5.67
C ASN A 126 5.01 6.61 5.80
N ALA A 127 4.26 6.54 4.70
CA ALA A 127 2.95 5.90 4.64
C ALA A 127 3.04 4.41 5.03
N THR A 128 4.01 3.68 4.51
CA THR A 128 4.23 2.27 4.88
C THR A 128 4.60 2.11 6.36
N LEU A 129 5.45 2.98 6.91
CA LEU A 129 5.84 2.91 8.33
C LEU A 129 4.65 3.20 9.26
N ARG A 130 3.75 4.11 8.86
CA ARG A 130 2.52 4.40 9.62
C ARG A 130 1.61 3.17 9.75
N LEU A 131 1.57 2.29 8.75
CA LEU A 131 0.81 1.02 8.82
C LEU A 131 1.23 0.16 10.03
N GLN A 132 2.52 0.15 10.37
CA GLN A 132 3.02 -0.55 11.56
C GLN A 132 2.66 0.14 12.88
N SER A 133 2.82 1.46 12.95
CA SER A 133 2.67 2.22 14.20
C SER A 133 1.28 2.14 14.85
N GLN A 134 0.25 1.85 14.05
CA GLN A 134 -1.14 1.80 14.53
C GLN A 134 -1.66 0.36 14.75
N SER A 135 -0.81 -0.67 14.64
CA SER A 135 -1.25 -2.07 14.77
C SER A 135 -1.06 -2.51 16.22
N PRO A 136 -2.13 -2.90 16.96
CA PRO A 136 -2.00 -3.25 18.37
C PRO A 136 -1.01 -4.40 18.62
N HIS A 137 -0.84 -5.30 17.64
CA HIS A 137 0.14 -6.40 17.68
C HIS A 137 1.62 -5.99 17.48
N TYR A 138 1.91 -4.77 17.03
CA TYR A 138 3.28 -4.31 16.71
C TYR A 138 3.79 -3.17 17.62
N SER A 139 3.03 -2.80 18.66
CA SER A 139 3.27 -1.66 19.57
C SER A 139 4.53 -1.76 20.47
N ARG A 140 5.51 -2.60 20.14
CA ARG A 140 6.76 -2.79 20.91
C ARG A 140 8.03 -2.50 20.12
N LEU A 141 7.99 -1.63 19.10
CA LEU A 141 9.19 -1.23 18.39
C LEU A 141 9.36 0.29 18.47
N GLU A 142 10.49 0.69 19.06
CA GLU A 142 10.86 2.07 19.35
C GLU A 142 10.83 2.97 18.10
N PRO A 143 10.54 4.27 18.27
CA PRO A 143 10.47 5.21 17.15
C PRO A 143 11.84 5.35 16.48
N VAL A 144 11.91 4.97 15.20
CA VAL A 144 13.07 5.26 14.35
C VAL A 144 13.08 6.77 14.08
N ARG A 145 13.99 7.49 14.74
CA ARG A 145 14.31 8.87 14.34
C ARG A 145 15.14 8.81 13.06
N LEU A 146 14.59 9.34 11.98
CA LEU A 146 15.38 9.67 10.79
C LEU A 146 16.25 10.90 11.10
N PRO A 147 17.49 10.96 10.57
CA PRO A 147 18.37 12.13 10.71
C PRO A 147 17.82 13.36 9.97
#